data_AF-N1RZL3-F1
#
_entry.id   AF-N1RZL3-F1
#
_cell.length_a   1.000
_cell.length_b   1.000
_cell.length_c   1.000
_cell.angle_alpha   90.00
_cell.angle_beta   90.00
_cell.angle_gamma   90.00
#
_symmetry.space_group_name_H-M   'P 1'
#
loop_
_entity.id
_entity.type
_entity.pdbx_description
1 polymer ?
#
loop_
_entity_poly.entity_id
_entity_poly.type
_entity_poly.pdbx_seq_one_letter_code
_entity_poly.pdbx_strand_id
1 'polypeptide(L)'
;MYWFCQVDIYQGFWATPWRPDVPIQTSLVGAVTVILEALLGFLEENVSLVYCNPNRYWTTRDWITYGGISYLAYASNARGGVIARGSYKGVRAPAFQYTIPALELLYSYEWQVSSYLHDQERYCEELNIELMRIDAWLSYVGRTDKIANGPTDLLKGAPTLVQLLQADFEVDFMNIDLSAKEGGHQDIQGLADNVMDFLTDEELDEAEQLYILVALLRAVKVCQCVLAGSNTREMEEILMKDVQAHLV
;
A
#
# COMPACT_ATOMS: atom_id res chain seq x y z
N MET A 1 -4.19 11.03 3.32
CA MET A 1 -3.23 9.94 3.01
C MET A 1 -2.20 9.68 4.11
N TYR A 2 -1.60 10.71 4.75
CA TYR A 2 -0.60 10.54 5.82
C TYR A 2 -0.95 9.46 6.86
N TRP A 3 -2.13 9.54 7.48
CA TRP A 3 -2.54 8.56 8.50
C TRP A 3 -2.64 7.13 7.96
N PHE A 4 -3.12 6.94 6.73
CA PHE A 4 -3.18 5.62 6.09
C PHE A 4 -1.80 5.02 5.80
N CYS A 5 -0.76 5.85 5.77
CA CYS A 5 0.64 5.42 5.72
C CYS A 5 1.20 5.05 7.10
N GLN A 6 0.46 5.27 8.20
CA GLN A 6 0.92 5.03 9.56
C GLN A 6 0.17 3.89 10.26
N VAL A 7 -0.97 3.46 9.72
CA VAL A 7 -1.82 2.44 10.36
C VAL A 7 -1.07 1.12 10.48
N ASP A 8 -1.04 0.53 11.66
CA ASP A 8 -0.53 -0.82 11.90
C ASP A 8 -1.51 -1.88 11.39
N ILE A 9 -1.00 -3.04 10.96
CA ILE A 9 -1.84 -4.16 10.52
C ILE A 9 -1.91 -5.21 11.62
N TYR A 10 -3.13 -5.56 12.02
CA TYR A 10 -3.43 -6.55 13.05
C TYR A 10 -4.67 -7.36 12.66
N GLN A 11 -4.97 -8.41 13.43
CA GLN A 11 -6.13 -9.25 13.16
C GLN A 11 -7.45 -8.50 13.37
N GLY A 12 -8.30 -8.48 12.34
CA GLY A 12 -9.65 -7.95 12.46
C GLY A 12 -10.10 -7.18 11.22
N PHE A 13 -11.37 -6.80 11.23
CA PHE A 13 -11.97 -5.99 10.19
C PHE A 13 -11.56 -4.54 10.30
N TRP A 14 -11.55 -3.87 9.16
CA TRP A 14 -11.36 -2.43 9.06
C TRP A 14 -12.65 -1.71 9.53
N ALA A 15 -12.74 -1.44 10.83
CA ALA A 15 -13.80 -0.62 11.42
C ALA A 15 -13.46 0.86 11.26
N THR A 16 -14.39 1.65 10.73
CA THR A 16 -14.15 3.05 10.35
C THR A 16 -15.00 4.03 11.16
N PRO A 17 -14.38 5.12 11.63
CA PRO A 17 -14.96 6.41 11.34
C PRO A 17 -14.16 7.20 10.30
N TRP A 18 -13.08 6.63 9.74
CA TRP A 18 -12.20 7.25 8.73
C TRP A 18 -12.82 7.47 7.34
N ARG A 19 -14.00 6.90 7.07
CA ARG A 19 -14.66 6.97 5.76
C ARG A 19 -14.74 8.37 5.10
N PRO A 20 -14.98 9.50 5.82
CA PRO A 20 -15.06 10.79 5.16
C PRO A 20 -13.72 11.29 4.59
N ASP A 21 -12.58 10.77 5.05
CA ASP A 21 -11.25 11.22 4.63
C ASP A 21 -10.57 10.26 3.63
N VAL A 22 -11.26 9.19 3.22
CA VAL A 22 -10.75 8.22 2.24
C VAL A 22 -11.04 8.71 0.83
N PRO A 23 -10.06 8.68 -0.10
CA PRO A 23 -10.33 8.92 -1.51
C PRO A 23 -11.43 7.99 -2.05
N ILE A 24 -12.16 8.47 -3.04
CA ILE A 24 -13.25 7.67 -3.63
C ILE A 24 -12.71 6.43 -4.36
N GLN A 25 -13.55 5.40 -4.48
CA GLN A 25 -13.17 4.10 -5.05
C GLN A 25 -12.55 4.21 -6.45
N THR A 26 -13.08 5.04 -7.33
CA THR A 26 -12.56 5.19 -8.70
C THR A 26 -11.12 5.72 -8.70
N SER A 27 -10.83 6.71 -7.85
CA SER A 27 -9.46 7.23 -7.67
C SER A 27 -8.53 6.13 -7.12
N LEU A 28 -8.98 5.32 -6.15
CA LEU A 28 -8.17 4.23 -5.61
C LEU A 28 -7.84 3.15 -6.66
N VAL A 29 -8.81 2.80 -7.52
CA VAL A 29 -8.60 1.82 -8.60
C VAL A 29 -7.65 2.36 -9.66
N GLY A 30 -7.82 3.62 -10.06
CA GLY A 30 -6.90 4.30 -10.96
C GLY A 30 -5.48 4.38 -10.40
N ALA A 31 -5.33 4.74 -9.12
CA ALA A 31 -4.05 4.77 -8.45
C ALA A 31 -3.35 3.40 -8.46
N VAL A 32 -4.04 2.31 -8.06
CA VAL A 32 -3.45 0.95 -8.12
C VAL A 32 -2.99 0.63 -9.54
N THR A 33 -3.80 0.96 -10.55
CA THR A 33 -3.49 0.65 -11.95
C THR A 33 -2.22 1.36 -12.42
N VAL A 34 -2.13 2.67 -12.17
CA VAL A 34 -0.95 3.49 -12.54
C VAL A 34 0.29 3.06 -11.76
N ILE A 35 0.16 2.78 -10.46
CA ILE A 35 1.28 2.33 -9.65
C ILE A 35 1.82 0.98 -10.13
N LEU A 36 0.94 0.04 -10.50
CA LEU A 36 1.39 -1.24 -11.04
C LEU A 36 2.10 -1.08 -12.38
N GLU A 37 1.63 -0.20 -13.27
CA GLU A 37 2.34 0.12 -14.51
C GLU A 37 3.72 0.74 -14.23
N ALA A 38 3.80 1.74 -13.34
CA ALA A 38 5.05 2.37 -12.95
C ALA A 38 6.05 1.36 -12.33
N LEU A 39 5.56 0.41 -11.54
CA LEU A 39 6.37 -0.65 -10.94
C LEU A 39 7.00 -1.58 -11.98
N LEU A 40 6.40 -1.76 -13.17
CA LEU A 40 6.98 -2.58 -14.24
C LEU A 40 8.27 -1.96 -14.82
N GLY A 41 8.49 -0.65 -14.64
CA GLY A 41 9.77 -0.01 -14.94
C GLY A 41 10.93 -0.48 -14.05
N PHE A 42 10.61 -1.03 -12.87
CA PHE A 42 11.60 -1.48 -11.88
C PHE A 42 11.60 -2.99 -11.64
N LEU A 43 10.43 -3.61 -11.76
CA LEU A 43 10.17 -4.98 -11.35
C LEU A 43 9.66 -5.80 -12.54
N GLU A 44 10.41 -6.82 -12.91
CA GLU A 44 9.97 -7.83 -13.87
C GLU A 44 8.80 -8.65 -13.30
N GLU A 45 7.70 -8.68 -14.05
CA GLU A 45 6.50 -9.46 -13.73
C GLU A 45 6.82 -10.96 -13.60
N ASN A 46 6.18 -11.64 -12.65
CA ASN A 46 6.38 -13.05 -12.32
C ASN A 46 7.77 -13.41 -11.76
N VAL A 47 8.73 -12.48 -11.77
CA VAL A 47 10.06 -12.65 -11.18
C VAL A 47 10.17 -11.91 -9.86
N SER A 48 9.91 -10.59 -9.89
CA SER A 48 10.13 -9.63 -8.81
C SER A 48 8.88 -8.86 -8.39
N LEU A 49 7.90 -8.69 -9.29
CA LEU A 49 6.50 -8.41 -8.97
C LEU A 49 5.70 -9.71 -9.19
N VAL A 50 5.17 -10.30 -8.11
CA VAL A 50 4.61 -11.66 -8.16
C VAL A 50 3.18 -11.66 -7.62
N TYR A 51 2.25 -12.22 -8.40
CA TYR A 51 0.88 -12.46 -7.94
C TYR A 51 0.75 -13.87 -7.34
N CYS A 52 0.24 -13.95 -6.12
CA CYS A 52 0.31 -15.14 -5.28
C CYS A 52 -1.07 -15.55 -4.76
N ASN A 53 -1.29 -16.87 -4.70
CA ASN A 53 -2.41 -17.43 -3.96
C ASN A 53 -2.15 -17.29 -2.44
N PRO A 54 -3.13 -16.83 -1.64
CA PRO A 54 -2.96 -16.58 -0.20
C PRO A 54 -2.53 -17.82 0.60
N ASN A 55 -2.81 -19.03 0.10
CA ASN A 55 -2.35 -20.27 0.75
C ASN A 55 -0.82 -20.37 0.85
N ARG A 56 -0.06 -19.58 0.08
CA ARG A 56 1.41 -19.48 0.22
C ARG A 56 1.86 -18.79 1.50
N TYR A 57 0.98 -18.05 2.17
CA TYR A 57 1.30 -17.20 3.32
C TYR A 57 0.91 -17.77 4.67
N TRP A 58 0.79 -19.10 4.79
CA TRP A 58 0.42 -19.77 6.03
C TRP A 58 1.23 -19.32 7.26
N THR A 59 2.53 -19.05 7.10
CA THR A 59 3.38 -18.54 8.21
C THR A 59 3.07 -17.10 8.62
N THR A 60 2.71 -16.23 7.68
CA THR A 60 2.27 -14.86 7.96
C THR A 60 0.84 -14.85 8.51
N ARG A 61 -0.01 -15.77 8.03
CA ARG A 61 -1.34 -16.03 8.58
C ARG A 61 -1.28 -16.49 10.04
N ASP A 62 -0.38 -17.42 10.35
CA ASP A 62 -0.16 -17.87 11.73
C ASP A 62 0.32 -16.69 12.59
N TRP A 63 1.25 -15.88 12.07
CA TRP A 63 1.74 -14.70 12.78
C TRP A 63 0.61 -13.76 13.22
N ILE A 64 -0.27 -13.35 12.29
CA ILE A 64 -1.39 -12.47 12.62
C ILE A 64 -2.40 -13.15 13.55
N THR A 65 -2.66 -14.45 13.35
CA THR A 65 -3.59 -15.24 14.19
C THR A 65 -3.10 -15.35 15.64
N TYR A 66 -1.79 -15.38 15.86
CA TYR A 66 -1.19 -15.40 17.20
C TYR A 66 -0.94 -13.98 17.76
N GLY A 67 -1.62 -12.96 17.23
CA GLY A 67 -1.55 -11.58 17.71
C GLY A 67 -0.33 -10.80 17.22
N GLY A 68 0.37 -11.30 16.21
CA GLY A 68 1.45 -10.58 15.56
C GLY A 68 0.92 -9.38 14.77
N ILE A 69 1.65 -8.27 14.85
CA ILE A 69 1.33 -6.99 14.23
C ILE A 69 2.43 -6.66 13.21
N SER A 70 2.13 -5.92 12.14
CA SER A 70 3.13 -5.27 11.29
C SER A 70 2.97 -3.77 11.27
N TYR A 71 4.08 -3.08 11.07
CA TYR A 71 4.11 -1.64 10.88
C TYR A 71 5.34 -1.27 10.05
N LEU A 72 5.26 -0.12 9.39
CA LEU A 72 6.19 0.31 8.35
C LEU A 72 7.51 0.85 8.90
N ALA A 73 8.60 0.76 8.12
CA ALA A 73 9.88 1.34 8.54
C ALA A 73 9.85 2.85 8.73
N TYR A 74 9.04 3.54 7.92
CA TYR A 74 8.82 4.98 7.98
C TYR A 74 7.66 5.40 8.90
N ALA A 75 7.02 4.46 9.61
CA ALA A 75 6.00 4.83 10.58
C ALA A 75 6.63 5.54 11.79
N SER A 76 5.88 6.47 12.37
CA SER A 76 6.30 7.28 13.50
C SER A 76 6.68 6.37 14.68
N ASN A 77 7.91 6.52 15.18
CA ASN A 77 8.48 5.70 16.24
C ASN A 77 8.63 4.19 15.92
N ALA A 78 8.56 3.78 14.66
CA ALA A 78 8.64 2.38 14.26
C ALA A 78 10.02 1.73 14.45
N ARG A 79 11.09 2.50 14.66
CA ARG A 79 12.46 1.97 14.84
C ARG A 79 12.87 0.98 13.73
N GLY A 80 12.50 1.27 12.48
CA GLY A 80 12.79 0.45 11.31
C GLY A 80 11.71 -0.56 10.91
N GLY A 81 10.54 -0.56 11.54
CA GLY A 81 9.39 -1.37 11.09
C GLY A 81 9.44 -2.83 11.54
N VAL A 82 8.39 -3.60 11.27
CA VAL A 82 8.31 -5.03 11.56
C VAL A 82 8.25 -5.84 10.27
N ILE A 83 9.17 -6.80 10.19
CA ILE A 83 9.12 -7.85 9.17
C ILE A 83 8.27 -8.98 9.74
N ALA A 84 7.05 -9.14 9.22
CA ALA A 84 6.17 -10.23 9.61
C ALA A 84 6.83 -11.59 9.33
N ARG A 85 6.50 -12.62 10.11
CA ARG A 85 7.06 -13.96 9.87
C ARG A 85 6.62 -14.49 8.51
N GLY A 86 7.58 -15.02 7.76
CA GLY A 86 7.32 -15.71 6.51
C GLY A 86 8.57 -15.95 5.69
N SER A 87 8.39 -16.62 4.55
CA SER A 87 9.45 -16.80 3.55
C SER A 87 9.40 -15.64 2.57
N TYR A 88 10.55 -15.03 2.30
CA TYR A 88 10.67 -13.90 1.36
C TYR A 88 11.66 -14.29 0.27
N LYS A 89 11.18 -14.43 -0.97
CA LYS A 89 12.04 -14.75 -2.11
C LYS A 89 12.91 -13.55 -2.43
N GLY A 90 14.24 -13.71 -2.31
CA GLY A 90 15.18 -12.69 -2.76
C GLY A 90 15.23 -12.61 -4.28
N VAL A 91 15.17 -11.40 -4.82
CA VAL A 91 15.25 -11.07 -6.25
C VAL A 91 16.24 -9.93 -6.49
N ARG A 92 16.80 -9.87 -7.69
CA ARG A 92 17.58 -8.71 -8.14
C ARG A 92 16.63 -7.72 -8.79
N ALA A 93 16.59 -6.51 -8.27
CA ALA A 93 15.97 -5.36 -8.91
C ALA A 93 17.09 -4.42 -9.36
N PRO A 94 17.13 -3.93 -10.62
CA PRO A 94 18.21 -3.08 -11.12
C PRO A 94 18.51 -1.85 -10.25
N ALA A 95 17.46 -1.26 -9.66
CA ALA A 95 17.56 -0.13 -8.75
C ALA A 95 18.38 -0.40 -7.47
N PHE A 96 18.57 -1.67 -7.09
CA PHE A 96 19.29 -2.06 -5.89
C PHE A 96 20.56 -2.87 -6.20
N GLN A 97 21.67 -2.52 -5.54
CA GLN A 97 22.92 -3.28 -5.64
C GLN A 97 22.83 -4.68 -5.01
N TYR A 98 21.93 -4.83 -4.03
CA TYR A 98 21.74 -6.07 -3.28
C TYR A 98 20.38 -6.70 -3.60
N THR A 99 20.26 -7.98 -3.32
CA THR A 99 19.00 -8.70 -3.41
C THR A 99 17.98 -8.11 -2.44
N ILE A 100 16.79 -7.78 -2.95
CA ILE A 100 15.63 -7.37 -2.14
C ILE A 100 14.55 -8.47 -2.20
N PRO A 101 13.57 -8.50 -1.28
CA PRO A 101 12.43 -9.38 -1.44
C PRO A 101 11.63 -9.06 -2.71
N ALA A 102 11.04 -10.09 -3.34
CA ALA A 102 10.01 -9.88 -4.35
C ALA A 102 8.82 -9.14 -3.72
N LEU A 103 8.24 -8.20 -4.46
CA LEU A 103 6.96 -7.61 -4.11
C LEU A 103 5.87 -8.60 -4.48
N GLU A 104 5.16 -9.11 -3.48
CA GLU A 104 4.12 -10.11 -3.72
C GLU A 104 2.73 -9.53 -3.41
N LEU A 105 1.83 -9.68 -4.37
CA LEU A 105 0.45 -9.22 -4.29
C LEU A 105 -0.51 -10.40 -4.42
N LEU A 106 -1.75 -10.25 -3.96
CA LEU A 106 -2.73 -11.32 -4.01
C LEU A 106 -3.24 -11.62 -5.43
N TYR A 107 -3.46 -12.90 -5.69
CA TYR A 107 -4.19 -13.45 -6.84
C TYR A 107 -3.62 -13.15 -8.23
N SER A 108 -4.01 -12.05 -8.87
CA SER A 108 -3.62 -11.69 -10.25
C SER A 108 -3.71 -10.19 -10.46
N TYR A 109 -3.17 -9.68 -11.58
CA TYR A 109 -3.31 -8.27 -11.96
C TYR A 109 -4.78 -7.81 -11.98
N GLU A 110 -5.67 -8.60 -12.58
CA GLU A 110 -7.11 -8.29 -12.68
C GLU A 110 -7.79 -8.21 -11.31
N TRP A 111 -7.31 -8.97 -10.33
CA TRP A 111 -7.76 -8.85 -8.94
C TRP A 111 -7.34 -7.50 -8.34
N GLN A 112 -6.13 -7.04 -8.63
CA GLN A 112 -5.58 -5.80 -8.10
C GLN A 112 -6.28 -4.57 -8.67
N VAL A 113 -6.56 -4.55 -9.97
CA VAL A 113 -7.20 -3.42 -10.67
C VAL A 113 -8.72 -3.53 -10.79
N SER A 114 -9.33 -4.44 -10.01
CA SER A 114 -10.79 -4.62 -10.01
C SER A 114 -11.51 -3.30 -9.70
N SER A 115 -12.49 -2.96 -10.53
CA SER A 115 -13.35 -1.80 -10.29
C SER A 115 -14.30 -1.97 -9.10
N TYR A 116 -14.41 -3.19 -8.55
CA TYR A 116 -15.18 -3.49 -7.34
C TYR A 116 -14.26 -3.69 -6.15
N LEU A 117 -14.64 -3.12 -5.01
CA LEU A 117 -14.01 -3.43 -3.73
C LEU A 117 -14.23 -4.90 -3.37
N HIS A 118 -13.18 -5.52 -2.85
CA HIS A 118 -13.21 -6.90 -2.39
C HIS A 118 -13.99 -7.01 -1.08
N ASP A 119 -14.91 -7.97 -1.03
CA ASP A 119 -15.77 -8.21 0.12
C ASP A 119 -14.94 -8.49 1.39
N GLN A 120 -15.01 -7.59 2.36
CA GLN A 120 -14.27 -7.70 3.61
C GLN A 120 -14.76 -8.88 4.45
N GLU A 121 -16.05 -9.25 4.41
CA GLU A 121 -16.55 -10.41 5.18
C GLU A 121 -15.86 -11.70 4.75
N ARG A 122 -15.52 -11.79 3.45
CA ARG A 122 -14.89 -12.96 2.86
C ARG A 122 -13.37 -12.89 2.83
N TYR A 123 -12.80 -11.70 2.56
CA TYR A 123 -11.39 -11.56 2.19
C TYR A 123 -10.56 -10.76 3.20
N CYS A 124 -11.13 -10.30 4.32
CA CYS A 124 -10.42 -9.47 5.30
C CYS A 124 -9.06 -10.06 5.75
N GLU A 125 -9.01 -11.36 6.05
CA GLU A 125 -7.75 -11.99 6.49
C GLU A 125 -6.69 -11.95 5.38
N GLU A 126 -7.08 -12.26 4.14
CA GLU A 126 -6.17 -12.26 3.00
C GLU A 126 -5.64 -10.85 2.71
N LEU A 127 -6.53 -9.85 2.70
CA LEU A 127 -6.18 -8.45 2.49
C LEU A 127 -5.24 -7.92 3.60
N ASN A 128 -5.49 -8.31 4.86
CA ASN A 128 -4.58 -7.99 5.96
C ASN A 128 -3.22 -8.66 5.74
N ILE A 129 -3.18 -9.93 5.35
CA ILE A 129 -1.93 -10.63 5.05
C ILE A 129 -1.17 -9.91 3.93
N GLU A 130 -1.83 -9.51 2.84
CA GLU A 130 -1.20 -8.76 1.76
C GLU A 130 -0.55 -7.46 2.27
N LEU A 131 -1.30 -6.68 3.06
CA LEU A 131 -0.77 -5.47 3.69
C LEU A 131 0.42 -5.75 4.61
N MET A 132 0.39 -6.82 5.40
CA MET A 132 1.54 -7.24 6.22
C MET A 132 2.76 -7.62 5.38
N ARG A 133 2.53 -8.24 4.20
CA ARG A 133 3.61 -8.62 3.27
C ARG A 133 4.22 -7.38 2.62
N ILE A 134 3.41 -6.38 2.27
CA ILE A 134 3.89 -5.09 1.79
C ILE A 134 4.65 -4.34 2.90
N ASP A 135 4.13 -4.31 4.13
CA ASP A 135 4.80 -3.73 5.29
C ASP A 135 6.17 -4.39 5.54
N ALA A 136 6.24 -5.71 5.41
CA ALA A 136 7.47 -6.47 5.54
C ALA A 136 8.46 -6.15 4.41
N TRP A 137 7.99 -5.99 3.17
CA TRP A 137 8.83 -5.53 2.05
C TRP A 137 9.41 -4.15 2.33
N LEU A 138 8.56 -3.18 2.71
CA LEU A 138 8.96 -1.81 3.05
C LEU A 138 9.90 -1.77 4.26
N SER A 139 9.75 -2.71 5.18
CA SER A 139 10.64 -2.92 6.32
C SER A 139 11.98 -3.51 5.91
N TYR A 140 12.02 -4.51 5.04
CA TYR A 140 13.27 -5.07 4.51
C TYR A 140 14.06 -4.04 3.72
N VAL A 141 13.41 -3.42 2.73
CA VAL A 141 14.05 -2.46 1.82
C VAL A 141 14.40 -1.17 2.56
N GLY A 142 13.57 -0.75 3.52
CA GLY A 142 13.83 0.40 4.37
C GLY A 142 15.06 0.27 5.27
N ARG A 143 15.59 -0.95 5.46
CA ARG A 143 16.85 -1.20 6.19
C ARG A 143 18.09 -1.19 5.31
N THR A 144 17.93 -1.09 3.99
CA THR A 144 19.09 -0.96 3.10
C THR A 144 19.74 0.40 3.33
N ASP A 145 21.07 0.48 3.21
CA ASP A 145 21.81 1.72 3.46
C ASP A 145 21.32 2.88 2.60
N LYS A 146 20.94 2.58 1.36
CA LYS A 146 20.44 3.59 0.42
C LYS A 146 19.13 4.24 0.90
N ILE A 147 18.24 3.49 1.54
CA ILE A 147 16.95 4.02 2.05
C ILE A 147 17.08 4.54 3.49
N ALA A 148 17.78 3.81 4.36
CA ALA A 148 17.89 4.14 5.79
C ALA A 148 18.80 5.34 6.06
N ASN A 149 19.89 5.45 5.29
CA ASN A 149 20.97 6.41 5.49
C ASN A 149 21.25 7.23 4.22
N GLY A 150 20.31 7.23 3.27
CA GLY A 150 20.38 8.00 2.03
C GLY A 150 20.34 9.51 2.28
N PRO A 151 20.82 10.31 1.31
CA PRO A 151 20.90 11.77 1.45
C PRO A 151 19.53 12.45 1.59
N THR A 152 18.46 11.81 1.10
CA THR A 152 17.08 12.30 1.10
C THR A 152 16.36 12.10 2.44
N ASP A 153 16.95 11.35 3.40
CA ASP A 153 16.28 10.95 4.65
C ASP A 153 14.86 10.39 4.40
N LEU A 154 14.75 9.55 3.36
CA LEU A 154 13.48 9.14 2.74
C LEU A 154 12.47 8.60 3.76
N LEU A 155 12.92 7.84 4.75
CA LEU A 155 12.03 7.27 5.76
C LEU A 155 11.29 8.34 6.59
N LYS A 156 11.86 9.53 6.79
CA LYS A 156 11.16 10.62 7.48
C LYS A 156 10.21 11.36 6.54
N GLY A 157 10.59 11.50 5.27
CA GLY A 157 9.81 12.21 4.26
C GLY A 157 8.68 11.40 3.62
N ALA A 158 8.77 10.07 3.62
CA ALA A 158 7.89 9.19 2.86
C ALA A 158 6.38 9.42 3.10
N PRO A 159 5.88 9.57 4.34
CA PRO A 159 4.45 9.83 4.56
C PRO A 159 3.97 11.14 3.92
N THR A 160 4.79 12.19 3.97
CA THR A 160 4.50 13.50 3.38
C THR A 160 4.50 13.40 1.87
N LEU A 161 5.50 12.72 1.30
CA LEU A 161 5.62 12.54 -0.14
C LEU A 161 4.46 11.71 -0.72
N VAL A 162 4.08 10.62 -0.05
CA VAL A 162 2.90 9.83 -0.43
C VAL A 162 1.62 10.67 -0.34
N GLN A 163 1.51 11.57 0.64
CA GLN A 163 0.39 12.50 0.70
C GLN A 163 0.38 13.51 -0.45
N LEU A 164 1.53 14.06 -0.81
CA LEU A 164 1.67 15.01 -1.91
C LEU A 164 1.32 14.36 -3.26
N LEU A 165 1.91 13.19 -3.54
CA LEU A 165 1.59 12.35 -4.71
C LEU A 165 0.10 12.08 -4.82
N GLN A 166 -0.53 11.62 -3.74
CA GLN A 166 -1.96 11.35 -3.77
C GLN A 166 -2.74 12.63 -4.07
N ALA A 167 -2.40 13.76 -3.45
CA ALA A 167 -3.13 15.01 -3.62
C ALA A 167 -3.00 15.58 -5.05
N ASP A 168 -1.80 15.49 -5.64
CA ASP A 168 -1.52 16.05 -6.96
C ASP A 168 -2.16 15.22 -8.08
N PHE A 169 -2.21 13.90 -7.93
CA PHE A 169 -2.72 12.98 -8.96
C PHE A 169 -4.13 12.44 -8.69
N GLU A 170 -4.81 12.80 -7.58
CA GLU A 170 -6.12 12.22 -7.21
C GLU A 170 -7.16 12.34 -8.33
N VAL A 171 -7.21 13.51 -8.97
CA VAL A 171 -8.16 13.82 -10.05
C VAL A 171 -7.82 13.04 -11.31
N ASP A 172 -6.54 12.86 -11.62
CA ASP A 172 -6.10 12.09 -12.78
C ASP A 172 -6.41 10.60 -12.58
N PHE A 173 -6.11 10.06 -11.40
CA PHE A 173 -6.48 8.69 -11.03
C PHE A 173 -8.00 8.45 -11.09
N MET A 174 -8.80 9.46 -10.75
CA MET A 174 -10.26 9.35 -10.81
C MET A 174 -10.78 9.27 -12.27
N ASN A 175 -10.11 9.93 -13.21
CA ASN A 175 -10.60 10.17 -14.56
C ASN A 175 -9.91 9.31 -15.64
N ILE A 176 -8.88 8.55 -15.28
CA ILE A 176 -8.14 7.71 -16.21
C ILE A 176 -9.04 6.67 -16.90
N ASP A 177 -8.83 6.46 -18.21
CA ASP A 177 -9.53 5.42 -18.96
C ASP A 177 -8.92 4.05 -18.67
N LEU A 178 -9.60 3.28 -17.83
CA LEU A 178 -9.21 1.91 -17.46
C LEU A 178 -9.63 0.85 -18.48
N SER A 179 -10.22 1.25 -19.62
CA SER A 179 -10.72 0.29 -20.61
C SER A 179 -9.58 -0.30 -21.45
N ALA A 180 -9.63 -1.60 -21.70
CA ALA A 180 -8.72 -2.31 -22.61
C ALA A 180 -8.98 -1.99 -24.11
N LYS A 181 -9.67 -0.90 -24.42
CA LYS A 181 -9.91 -0.43 -25.80
C LYS A 181 -8.77 0.49 -26.23
N GLU A 182 -8.63 0.71 -27.53
CA GLU A 182 -7.61 1.61 -28.11
C GLU A 182 -7.62 2.97 -27.37
N GLY A 183 -6.53 3.29 -26.66
CA GLY A 183 -6.36 4.53 -25.88
C GLY A 183 -6.01 4.31 -24.41
N GLY A 184 -6.76 3.48 -23.68
CA GLY A 184 -6.66 3.40 -22.21
C GLY A 184 -5.30 2.96 -21.68
N HIS A 185 -4.62 2.00 -22.34
CA HIS A 185 -3.26 1.61 -21.94
C HIS A 185 -2.23 2.72 -22.16
N GLN A 186 -2.38 3.53 -23.21
CA GLN A 186 -1.49 4.67 -23.46
C GLN A 186 -1.73 5.77 -22.42
N ASP A 187 -2.97 5.99 -22.00
CA ASP A 187 -3.31 6.93 -20.93
C ASP A 187 -2.74 6.47 -19.58
N ILE A 188 -2.80 5.16 -19.28
CA ILE A 188 -2.17 4.57 -18.09
C ILE A 188 -0.65 4.79 -18.11
N GLN A 189 0.01 4.49 -19.24
CA GLN A 189 1.45 4.69 -19.40
C GLN A 189 1.85 6.15 -19.28
N GLY A 190 1.13 7.05 -19.95
CA GLY A 190 1.39 8.49 -19.86
C GLY A 190 1.21 9.03 -18.45
N LEU A 191 0.23 8.54 -17.68
CA LEU A 191 0.07 8.95 -16.29
C LEU A 191 1.12 8.33 -15.37
N ALA A 192 1.55 7.10 -15.63
CA ALA A 192 2.67 6.47 -14.92
C ALA A 192 3.96 7.26 -15.15
N ASP A 193 4.25 7.68 -16.39
CA ASP A 193 5.39 8.53 -16.72
C ASP A 193 5.32 9.86 -15.96
N ASN A 194 4.16 10.52 -15.89
CA ASN A 194 4.00 11.76 -15.12
C ASN A 194 4.27 11.56 -13.62
N VAL A 195 3.84 10.43 -13.05
CA VAL A 195 4.15 10.08 -11.64
C VAL A 195 5.65 9.88 -11.46
N MET A 196 6.33 9.25 -12.42
CA MET A 196 7.78 9.06 -12.38
C MET A 196 8.56 10.36 -12.53
N ASP A 197 8.10 11.27 -13.40
CA ASP A 197 8.65 12.61 -13.56
C ASP A 197 8.53 13.39 -12.25
N PHE A 198 7.37 13.35 -11.59
CA PHE A 198 7.20 13.96 -10.26
C PHE A 198 8.21 13.42 -9.24
N LEU A 199 8.41 12.10 -9.18
CA LEU A 199 9.38 11.52 -8.23
C LEU A 199 10.82 11.91 -8.58
N THR A 200 11.12 12.12 -9.86
CA THR A 200 12.42 12.59 -10.33
C THR A 200 12.65 14.06 -9.96
N ASP A 201 11.60 14.89 -10.06
CA ASP A 201 11.63 16.30 -9.64
C ASP A 201 11.84 16.47 -8.12
N GLU A 202 11.41 15.48 -7.33
CA GLU A 202 11.71 15.37 -5.89
C GLU A 202 13.13 14.83 -5.61
N GLU A 203 14.00 14.79 -6.64
CA GLU A 203 15.40 14.38 -6.59
C GLU A 203 15.62 12.94 -6.08
N LEU A 204 14.62 12.07 -6.21
CA LEU A 204 14.72 10.68 -5.81
C LEU A 204 15.44 9.86 -6.88
N ASP A 205 16.36 8.99 -6.46
CA ASP A 205 16.93 8.00 -7.37
C ASP A 205 16.03 6.77 -7.53
N GLU A 206 16.37 5.88 -8.47
CA GLU A 206 15.58 4.70 -8.81
C GLU A 206 15.18 3.83 -7.59
N ALA A 207 16.05 3.70 -6.59
CA ALA A 207 15.78 2.91 -5.40
C ALA A 207 14.74 3.59 -4.50
N GLU A 208 14.88 4.91 -4.34
CA GLU A 208 13.98 5.76 -3.56
C GLU A 208 12.60 5.87 -4.25
N GLN A 209 12.59 6.01 -5.57
CA GLN A 209 11.37 6.02 -6.39
C GLN A 209 10.59 4.71 -6.24
N LEU A 210 11.25 3.56 -6.42
CA LEU A 210 10.62 2.25 -6.21
C LEU A 210 10.09 2.11 -4.78
N TYR A 211 10.84 2.58 -3.77
CA TYR A 211 10.38 2.54 -2.39
C TYR A 211 9.09 3.34 -2.16
N ILE A 212 9.00 4.55 -2.74
CA ILE A 212 7.83 5.43 -2.61
C ILE A 212 6.63 4.91 -3.38
N LEU A 213 6.81 4.33 -4.56
CA LEU A 213 5.73 3.66 -5.28
C LEU A 213 5.10 2.54 -4.45
N VAL A 214 5.91 1.71 -3.78
CA VAL A 214 5.40 0.65 -2.90
C VAL A 214 4.74 1.22 -1.64
N ALA A 215 5.27 2.32 -1.10
CA ALA A 215 4.65 3.02 0.04
C ALA A 215 3.28 3.62 -0.33
N LEU A 216 3.14 4.20 -1.52
CA LEU A 216 1.88 4.70 -2.06
C LEU A 216 0.90 3.54 -2.30
N LEU A 217 1.33 2.46 -2.95
CA LEU A 217 0.51 1.25 -3.15
C LEU A 217 -0.07 0.74 -1.83
N ARG A 218 0.78 0.68 -0.79
CA ARG A 218 0.37 0.29 0.55
C ARG A 218 -0.75 1.18 1.07
N ALA A 219 -0.56 2.50 1.03
CA ALA A 219 -1.51 3.46 1.56
C ALA A 219 -2.86 3.41 0.81
N VAL A 220 -2.82 3.27 -0.51
CA VAL A 220 -4.00 3.08 -1.36
C VAL A 220 -4.73 1.78 -1.01
N LYS A 221 -4.01 0.68 -0.78
CA LYS A 221 -4.62 -0.60 -0.35
C LYS A 221 -5.27 -0.53 1.03
N VAL A 222 -4.65 0.20 1.97
CA VAL A 222 -5.30 0.48 3.27
C VAL A 222 -6.59 1.26 3.06
N CYS A 223 -6.59 2.28 2.19
CA CYS A 223 -7.79 3.04 1.84
C CYS A 223 -8.89 2.14 1.24
N GLN A 224 -8.53 1.22 0.34
CA GLN A 224 -9.47 0.25 -0.22
C GLN A 224 -10.09 -0.63 0.87
N CYS A 225 -9.28 -1.09 1.84
CA CYS A 225 -9.77 -1.91 2.96
C CYS A 225 -10.70 -1.13 3.89
N VAL A 226 -10.35 0.12 4.21
CA VAL A 226 -11.16 1.05 5.01
C VAL A 226 -12.50 1.35 4.29
N LEU A 227 -12.47 1.61 2.99
CA LEU A 227 -13.67 1.91 2.21
C LEU A 227 -14.61 0.70 2.11
N ALA A 228 -14.05 -0.50 1.96
CA ALA A 228 -14.79 -1.75 1.91
C ALA A 228 -15.30 -2.23 3.29
N GLY A 229 -14.65 -1.79 4.37
CA GLY A 229 -14.98 -2.15 5.74
C GLY A 229 -16.30 -1.55 6.22
N SER A 230 -16.91 -2.13 7.24
CA SER A 230 -18.22 -1.67 7.76
C SER A 230 -18.16 -0.21 8.24
N ASN A 231 -19.23 0.54 8.00
CA ASN A 231 -19.39 1.88 8.55
C ASN A 231 -19.70 1.76 10.05
N THR A 232 -18.76 2.15 10.91
CA THR A 232 -18.95 2.10 12.38
C THR A 232 -19.25 3.46 12.99
N ARG A 233 -19.57 4.48 12.19
CA ARG A 233 -19.91 5.83 12.67
C ARG A 233 -21.09 5.84 13.63
N GLU A 234 -22.13 5.06 13.38
CA GLU A 234 -23.27 4.96 14.32
C GLU A 234 -22.84 4.36 15.66
N MET A 235 -21.96 3.36 15.65
CA MET A 235 -21.41 2.76 16.88
C MET A 235 -20.54 3.76 17.65
N GLU A 236 -19.71 4.53 16.94
CA GLU A 236 -18.94 5.63 17.54
C GLU A 236 -19.85 6.67 18.20
N GLU A 237 -20.91 7.10 17.50
CA GLU A 237 -21.86 8.05 18.05
C GLU A 237 -22.57 7.52 19.31
N ILE A 238 -22.96 6.24 19.32
CA ILE A 238 -23.54 5.58 20.49
C ILE A 238 -22.53 5.57 21.64
N LEU A 239 -21.30 5.10 21.41
CA LEU A 239 -20.26 5.05 22.44
C LEU A 239 -19.96 6.43 23.02
N MET A 240 -19.86 7.46 22.18
CA MET A 240 -19.58 8.83 22.62
C MET A 240 -20.75 9.41 23.44
N LYS A 241 -21.99 9.12 23.07
CA LYS A 241 -23.20 9.59 23.79
C LYS A 241 -23.46 8.81 25.09
N ASP A 242 -23.28 7.49 25.07
CA ASP A 242 -23.51 6.62 26.24
C ASP A 242 -22.40 6.75 27.29
N VAL A 243 -21.12 6.88 26.90
CA VAL A 243 -20.02 7.13 27.84
C VAL A 243 -20.20 8.49 28.53
N GLN A 244 -20.69 9.50 27.82
CA GLN A 244 -21.06 10.78 28.44
C GLN A 244 -22.24 10.64 29.40
N ALA A 245 -23.22 9.77 29.13
CA ALA A 245 -24.34 9.52 30.04
C ALA A 245 -23.97 8.74 31.32
N HIS A 246 -22.83 8.05 31.34
CA HIS A 246 -22.36 7.27 32.51
C HIS A 246 -21.26 7.96 33.33
N LEU A 247 -20.80 9.13 32.90
CA LEU A 247 -19.82 9.96 33.61
C LEU A 247 -20.43 11.23 34.24
N VAL A 248 -21.77 11.33 34.27
CA VAL A 248 -22.54 12.43 34.88
C VAL A 248 -23.23 11.97 36.16
#